data_AF-A0A960A008-F1
#
_entry.id   AF-A0A960A008-F1
#
_cell.length_a   1.000
_cell.length_b   1.000
_cell.length_c   1.000
_cell.angle_alpha   90.00
_cell.angle_beta   90.00
_cell.angle_gamma   90.00
#
_symmetry.space_group_name_H-M   'P 1'
#
loop_
_entity.id
_entity.type
_entity.pdbx_description
1 polymer ?
#
loop_
_entity_poly.entity_id
_entity_poly.type
_entity_poly.pdbx_seq_one_letter_code
_entity_poly.pdbx_strand_id
1 'polypeptide(L)'
;MTADEIRAYLEPRRHEFADPRSLVMPALKYAQTTRGHLSREDLDAVAEATGFTPSFVESVASFYDRLYTQPVGNRVVSVCITLSCMLRGSDEVWDHLCEKEGIDHHHGGTSADGRITIQEAQCLGYCDKAPCIQVDADETLGPFTPDSAAALVDELRAAPDPEEYWR
;
A
#
# COMPACT_ATOMS: atom_id res chain seq x y z
N MET A 1 -2.52 -16.68 -6.92
CA MET A 1 -4.00 -16.76 -7.02
C MET A 1 -4.33 -17.23 -8.44
N THR A 2 -5.47 -17.88 -8.70
CA THR A 2 -5.78 -18.43 -10.03
C THR A 2 -6.54 -17.45 -10.91
N ALA A 3 -6.43 -17.59 -12.23
CA ALA A 3 -7.18 -16.79 -13.19
C ALA A 3 -8.71 -16.97 -13.06
N ASP A 4 -9.15 -18.18 -12.68
CA ASP A 4 -10.57 -18.49 -12.47
C ASP A 4 -11.15 -17.77 -11.25
N GLU A 5 -10.41 -17.70 -10.15
CA GLU A 5 -10.80 -16.92 -8.95
C GLU A 5 -10.96 -15.43 -9.29
N ILE A 6 -9.99 -14.86 -10.03
CA ILE A 6 -10.06 -13.46 -10.48
C ILE A 6 -11.25 -13.25 -11.41
N ARG A 7 -11.48 -14.15 -12.36
CA ARG A 7 -12.60 -14.04 -13.30
C ARG A 7 -13.94 -14.07 -12.57
N ALA A 8 -14.09 -14.94 -11.56
CA ALA A 8 -15.27 -15.00 -10.71
C ALA A 8 -15.49 -13.69 -9.93
N TYR A 9 -14.41 -13.06 -9.43
CA TYR A 9 -14.48 -11.76 -8.77
C TYR A 9 -14.89 -10.61 -9.73
N LEU A 10 -14.39 -10.64 -10.97
CA LEU A 10 -14.64 -9.60 -11.97
C LEU A 10 -16.00 -9.70 -12.64
N GLU A 11 -16.55 -10.91 -12.81
CA GLU A 11 -17.80 -11.14 -13.54
C GLU A 11 -18.96 -10.25 -13.08
N PRO A 12 -19.29 -10.14 -11.78
CA PRO A 12 -20.36 -9.26 -11.34
C PRO A 12 -20.06 -7.77 -11.59
N ARG A 13 -18.80 -7.37 -11.78
CA ARG A 13 -18.36 -5.97 -11.96
C ARG A 13 -18.15 -5.58 -13.42
N ARG A 14 -18.18 -6.52 -14.36
CA ARG A 14 -17.91 -6.23 -15.78
C ARG A 14 -18.79 -5.11 -16.35
N HIS A 15 -20.04 -5.06 -15.91
CA HIS A 15 -21.02 -4.08 -16.40
C HIS A 15 -20.82 -2.68 -15.82
N GLU A 16 -20.02 -2.51 -14.76
CA GLU A 16 -19.69 -1.21 -14.18
C GLU A 16 -18.73 -0.40 -15.08
N PHE A 17 -18.02 -1.06 -15.99
CA PHE A 17 -16.98 -0.47 -16.82
C PHE A 17 -17.33 -0.56 -18.31
N ALA A 18 -17.34 0.58 -18.99
CA ALA A 18 -17.53 0.63 -20.45
C ALA A 18 -16.31 0.09 -21.22
N ASP A 19 -15.10 0.30 -20.68
CA ASP A 19 -13.85 -0.17 -21.28
C ASP A 19 -13.33 -1.39 -20.50
N PRO A 20 -13.14 -2.56 -21.16
CA PRO A 20 -12.60 -3.75 -20.52
C PRO A 20 -11.22 -3.55 -19.88
N ARG A 21 -10.40 -2.60 -20.37
CA ARG A 21 -9.08 -2.28 -19.79
C ARG A 21 -9.19 -1.82 -18.35
N SER A 22 -10.32 -1.18 -17.99
CA SER A 22 -10.57 -0.70 -16.63
C SER A 22 -10.72 -1.83 -15.61
N LEU A 23 -10.93 -3.08 -16.05
CA LEU A 23 -11.00 -4.25 -15.16
C LEU A 23 -9.64 -4.68 -14.60
N VAL A 24 -8.53 -4.25 -15.21
CA VAL A 24 -7.19 -4.61 -14.74
C VAL A 24 -6.91 -4.06 -13.33
N MET A 25 -7.35 -2.82 -13.05
CA MET A 25 -7.12 -2.20 -11.74
C MET A 25 -7.86 -2.93 -10.60
N PRO A 26 -9.19 -3.20 -10.68
CA PRO A 26 -9.87 -4.04 -9.71
C PRO A 26 -9.27 -5.44 -9.56
N ALA A 27 -8.81 -6.05 -10.66
CA ALA A 27 -8.18 -7.37 -10.63
C ALA A 27 -6.86 -7.36 -9.83
N LEU A 28 -6.01 -6.36 -10.07
CA LEU A 28 -4.76 -6.16 -9.33
C LEU A 28 -5.04 -5.85 -7.86
N LYS A 29 -6.01 -4.98 -7.56
CA LYS A 29 -6.40 -4.70 -6.16
C LYS A 29 -6.86 -5.97 -5.46
N TYR A 30 -7.72 -6.76 -6.08
CA TYR A 30 -8.20 -8.03 -5.52
C TYR A 30 -7.06 -9.01 -5.23
N ALA A 31 -6.12 -9.15 -6.18
CA ALA A 31 -4.94 -9.98 -6.00
C ALA A 31 -4.09 -9.55 -4.82
N GLN A 32 -3.78 -8.25 -4.75
CA GLN A 32 -2.96 -7.70 -3.69
C GLN A 32 -3.64 -7.79 -2.34
N THR A 33 -4.95 -7.51 -2.25
CA THR A 33 -5.71 -7.62 -1.00
C THR A 33 -5.71 -9.04 -0.44
N THR A 34 -5.66 -10.05 -1.32
CA THR A 34 -5.63 -11.46 -0.91
C THR A 34 -4.23 -11.95 -0.53
N ARG A 35 -3.17 -11.37 -1.13
CA ARG A 35 -1.79 -11.90 -1.03
C ARG A 35 -0.78 -10.95 -0.37
N GLY A 36 -1.17 -9.73 -0.03
CA GLY A 36 -0.31 -8.68 0.52
C GLY A 36 0.51 -7.93 -0.53
N HIS A 37 1.07 -8.63 -1.52
CA HIS A 37 1.77 -8.03 -2.66
C HIS A 37 1.48 -8.81 -3.95
N LEU A 38 1.87 -8.25 -5.08
CA LEU A 38 1.67 -8.80 -6.42
C LEU A 38 2.93 -9.54 -6.88
N SER A 39 2.89 -10.88 -6.81
CA SER A 39 3.94 -11.70 -7.40
C SER A 39 3.83 -11.75 -8.93
N ARG A 40 4.87 -12.23 -9.60
CA ARG A 40 4.83 -12.47 -11.05
C ARG A 40 3.69 -13.41 -11.45
N GLU A 41 3.46 -14.46 -10.67
CA GLU A 41 2.36 -15.41 -10.89
C GLU A 41 0.99 -14.72 -10.79
N ASP A 42 0.83 -13.78 -9.86
CA ASP A 42 -0.42 -13.04 -9.72
C ASP A 42 -0.66 -12.08 -10.90
N LEU A 43 0.40 -11.43 -11.42
CA LEU A 43 0.30 -10.61 -12.63
C LEU A 43 -0.09 -11.43 -13.86
N ASP A 44 0.51 -12.61 -14.02
CA ASP A 44 0.20 -13.54 -15.12
C ASP A 44 -1.24 -14.05 -15.01
N ALA A 45 -1.72 -14.37 -13.79
CA ALA A 45 -3.11 -14.76 -13.55
C ALA A 45 -4.10 -13.62 -13.86
N VAL A 46 -3.77 -12.38 -13.49
CA VAL A 46 -4.58 -11.19 -13.86
C VAL A 46 -4.64 -11.01 -15.37
N ALA A 47 -3.50 -11.17 -16.06
CA ALA A 47 -3.43 -11.09 -17.52
C ALA A 47 -4.36 -12.13 -18.18
N GLU A 48 -4.31 -13.39 -17.72
CA GLU A 48 -5.19 -14.45 -18.20
C GLU A 48 -6.67 -14.18 -17.90
N ALA A 49 -7.00 -13.71 -16.70
CA ALA A 49 -8.38 -13.45 -16.29
C ALA A 49 -9.02 -12.28 -17.06
N THR A 50 -8.23 -11.26 -17.38
CA THR A 50 -8.68 -10.04 -18.07
C THR A 50 -8.54 -10.11 -19.59
N GLY A 51 -7.75 -11.06 -20.11
CA GLY A 51 -7.49 -11.22 -21.54
C GLY A 51 -6.47 -10.23 -22.11
N PHE A 52 -5.67 -9.58 -21.26
CA PHE A 52 -4.60 -8.67 -21.68
C PHE A 52 -3.23 -9.35 -21.62
N THR A 53 -2.21 -8.70 -22.20
CA THR A 53 -0.84 -9.24 -22.14
C THR A 53 -0.23 -9.04 -20.75
N PRO A 54 0.64 -9.95 -20.28
CA PRO A 54 1.37 -9.76 -19.02
C PRO A 54 2.11 -8.43 -18.96
N SER A 55 2.70 -7.99 -20.08
CA SER A 55 3.39 -6.69 -20.17
C SER A 55 2.47 -5.49 -19.94
N PHE A 56 1.20 -5.56 -20.37
CA PHE A 56 0.24 -4.49 -20.12
C PHE A 56 -0.12 -4.45 -18.65
N VAL A 57 -0.40 -5.60 -18.04
CA VAL A 57 -0.73 -5.71 -16.61
C VAL A 57 0.44 -5.24 -15.75
N GLU A 58 1.66 -5.66 -16.06
CA GLU A 58 2.89 -5.21 -15.40
C GLU A 58 3.09 -3.71 -15.52
N SER A 59 2.82 -3.12 -16.70
CA SER A 59 2.90 -1.66 -16.88
C SER A 59 1.94 -0.91 -15.95
N VAL A 60 0.73 -1.42 -15.77
CA VAL A 60 -0.26 -0.84 -14.83
C VAL A 60 0.23 -1.03 -13.38
N ALA A 61 0.65 -2.23 -13.02
CA ALA A 61 1.13 -2.53 -11.66
C ALA A 61 2.35 -1.68 -11.27
N SER A 62 3.27 -1.41 -12.21
CA SER A 62 4.46 -0.58 -11.97
C SER A 62 4.17 0.93 -11.94
N PHE A 63 3.04 1.37 -12.49
CA PHE A 63 2.73 2.79 -12.62
C PHE A 63 2.14 3.39 -11.34
N TYR A 64 1.36 2.62 -10.59
CA TYR A 64 0.72 3.07 -9.36
C TYR A 64 1.55 2.65 -8.15
N ASP A 65 1.95 3.63 -7.35
CA ASP A 65 2.78 3.47 -6.15
C ASP A 65 2.21 2.51 -5.09
N ARG A 66 0.88 2.41 -4.99
CA ARG A 66 0.19 1.52 -4.05
C ARG A 66 -0.07 0.10 -4.57
N LEU A 67 0.47 -0.23 -5.75
CA LEU A 67 0.52 -1.60 -6.24
C LEU A 67 1.92 -2.18 -5.99
N TYR A 68 2.06 -2.94 -4.91
CA TYR A 68 3.32 -3.49 -4.45
C TYR A 68 3.70 -4.72 -5.29
N THR A 69 4.64 -4.55 -6.22
CA THR A 69 5.21 -5.66 -7.01
C THR A 69 6.40 -6.34 -6.32
N GLN A 70 6.77 -5.86 -5.14
CA GLN A 70 7.78 -6.44 -4.25
C GLN A 70 7.13 -6.74 -2.90
N PRO A 71 7.66 -7.71 -2.13
CA PRO A 71 7.17 -7.99 -0.79
C PRO A 71 7.25 -6.73 0.08
N VAL A 72 6.14 -6.43 0.74
CA VAL A 72 6.04 -5.43 1.80
C VAL A 72 5.62 -6.13 3.09
N GLY A 73 5.79 -5.44 4.20
CA GLY A 73 5.39 -5.95 5.51
C GLY A 73 3.87 -6.04 5.66
N ASN A 74 3.44 -6.76 6.69
CA ASN A 74 2.02 -6.98 6.96
C ASN A 74 1.24 -5.69 7.20
N ARG A 75 1.92 -4.63 7.64
CA ARG A 75 1.38 -3.27 7.78
C ARG A 75 2.27 -2.29 7.04
N VAL A 76 1.66 -1.38 6.27
CA VAL A 76 2.36 -0.27 5.61
C VAL A 76 1.95 1.05 6.23
N VAL A 77 2.96 1.79 6.68
CA VAL A 77 2.86 3.10 7.31
C VAL A 77 3.42 4.12 6.32
N SER A 78 2.53 4.89 5.70
CA SER A 78 2.86 5.88 4.67
C SER A 78 2.88 7.28 5.26
N VAL A 79 4.06 7.88 5.41
CA VAL A 79 4.22 9.19 6.07
C VAL A 79 4.16 10.31 5.03
N CYS A 80 3.27 11.28 5.19
CA CYS A 80 3.19 12.41 4.25
C CYS A 80 4.42 13.32 4.41
N ILE A 81 5.21 13.46 3.34
CA ILE A 81 6.42 14.30 3.31
C ILE A 81 6.25 15.58 2.50
N THR A 82 5.02 15.92 2.09
CA THR A 82 4.75 17.13 1.29
C THR A 82 4.75 18.39 2.17
N LEU A 83 4.92 19.57 1.54
CA LEU A 83 5.14 20.88 2.17
C LEU A 83 4.36 21.14 3.46
N SER A 84 3.04 20.94 3.49
CA SER A 84 2.24 21.21 4.69
C SER A 84 2.61 20.32 5.88
N CYS A 85 2.94 19.05 5.64
CA CYS A 85 3.40 18.13 6.69
C CYS A 85 4.86 18.40 7.07
N MET A 86 5.71 18.72 6.09
CA MET A 86 7.10 19.10 6.34
C MET A 86 7.21 20.36 7.21
N LEU A 87 6.41 21.40 6.94
CA LEU A 87 6.33 22.61 7.79
C LEU A 87 5.82 22.33 9.22
N ARG A 88 5.27 21.13 9.46
CA ARG A 88 4.75 20.68 10.75
C ARG A 88 5.63 19.61 11.40
N GLY A 89 6.80 19.31 10.84
CA GLY A 89 7.78 18.37 11.41
C GLY A 89 7.60 16.92 10.95
N SER A 90 7.09 16.66 9.74
CA SER A 90 6.97 15.28 9.23
C SER A 90 8.32 14.61 8.98
N ASP A 91 9.38 15.37 8.80
CA ASP A 91 10.78 14.91 8.74
C ASP A 91 11.20 14.28 10.08
N GLU A 92 10.91 14.94 11.20
CA GLU A 92 11.17 14.39 12.54
C GLU A 92 10.37 13.09 12.77
N VAL A 93 9.12 13.04 12.30
CA VAL A 93 8.29 11.82 12.37
C VAL A 93 8.89 10.71 11.50
N TRP A 94 9.29 11.03 10.27
CA TRP A 94 9.89 10.09 9.33
C TRP A 94 11.15 9.44 9.88
N ASP A 95 12.12 10.26 10.32
CA ASP A 95 13.41 9.80 10.83
C ASP A 95 13.22 8.93 12.07
N HIS A 96 12.33 9.36 12.98
CA HIS A 96 12.05 8.62 14.21
C HIS A 96 11.46 7.24 13.95
N LEU A 97 10.50 7.13 13.01
CA LEU A 97 9.91 5.85 12.65
C LEU A 97 10.93 4.93 11.97
N CYS A 98 11.74 5.47 11.04
CA CYS A 98 12.78 4.69 10.36
C CYS A 98 13.83 4.17 11.36
N GLU A 99 14.31 5.01 12.28
CA GLU A 99 15.24 4.62 13.33
C GLU A 99 14.65 3.52 14.22
N LYS A 100 13.39 3.68 14.65
CA LYS A 100 12.69 2.72 15.51
C LYS A 100 12.61 1.32 14.87
N GLU A 101 12.28 1.24 13.60
CA GLU A 101 12.12 -0.04 12.89
C GLU A 101 13.43 -0.54 12.25
N GLY A 102 14.55 0.16 12.46
CA GLY A 102 15.86 -0.21 11.93
C GLY A 102 15.96 -0.11 10.40
N ILE A 103 15.23 0.85 9.82
CA ILE A 103 15.12 1.09 8.37
C ILE A 103 16.00 2.27 7.97
N ASP A 104 16.61 2.20 6.79
CA ASP A 104 17.35 3.33 6.20
C ASP A 104 16.39 4.46 5.80
N HIS A 105 16.49 5.60 6.46
CA HIS A 105 15.64 6.77 6.24
C HIS A 105 15.77 7.35 4.81
N HIS A 106 16.80 7.03 4.05
CA HIS A 106 16.94 7.51 2.67
C HIS A 106 15.99 6.83 1.68
N HIS A 107 15.50 5.63 2.00
CA HIS A 107 14.70 4.82 1.07
C HIS A 107 13.39 4.31 1.70
N GLY A 108 13.21 4.46 3.01
CA GLY A 108 12.22 3.68 3.73
C GLY A 108 12.49 2.19 3.59
N GLY A 109 11.49 1.36 3.83
CA GLY A 109 11.61 -0.08 3.64
C GLY A 109 10.80 -0.87 4.65
N THR A 110 11.13 -2.16 4.75
CA THR A 110 10.45 -3.12 5.62
C THR A 110 11.37 -3.52 6.77
N SER A 111 10.82 -3.61 7.97
CA SER A 111 11.50 -4.06 9.18
C SER A 111 12.06 -5.48 8.99
N ALA A 112 13.13 -5.83 9.72
CA ALA A 112 13.82 -7.11 9.55
C ALA A 112 12.94 -8.34 9.84
N ASP A 113 11.88 -8.18 10.65
CA ASP A 113 10.89 -9.22 10.94
C ASP A 113 9.74 -9.29 9.92
N GLY A 114 9.74 -8.42 8.90
CA GLY A 114 8.73 -8.39 7.84
C GLY A 114 7.36 -7.87 8.28
N ARG A 115 7.23 -7.26 9.47
CA ARG A 115 5.91 -6.84 9.99
C ARG A 115 5.52 -5.43 9.57
N ILE A 116 6.44 -4.48 9.59
CA ILE A 116 6.18 -3.06 9.34
C ILE A 116 6.92 -2.61 8.09
N THR A 117 6.24 -1.89 7.21
CA THR A 117 6.88 -1.13 6.13
C THR A 117 6.64 0.35 6.35
N ILE A 118 7.71 1.13 6.28
CA ILE A 118 7.66 2.59 6.33
C ILE A 118 7.99 3.09 4.93
N GLN A 119 7.10 3.91 4.37
CA GLN A 119 7.30 4.51 3.06
C GLN A 119 6.89 5.98 3.03
N GLU A 120 7.52 6.73 2.15
CA GLU A 120 7.13 8.11 1.91
C GLU A 120 5.78 8.14 1.18
N ALA A 121 4.92 9.07 1.58
CA ALA A 121 3.75 9.46 0.83
C ALA A 121 3.87 10.89 0.35
N GLN A 122 3.39 11.12 -0.86
CA GLN A 122 3.06 12.46 -1.31
C GLN A 122 1.78 12.94 -0.58
N CYS A 123 1.20 14.06 -1.04
CA CYS A 123 0.07 14.68 -0.35
C CYS A 123 -1.10 13.70 -0.16
N LEU A 124 -1.42 13.39 1.10
CA LEU A 124 -2.54 12.54 1.50
C LEU A 124 -3.88 13.30 1.62
N GLY A 125 -3.91 14.59 1.30
CA GLY A 125 -5.13 15.42 1.39
C GLY A 125 -5.58 15.75 2.81
N TYR A 126 -4.79 15.41 3.83
CA TYR A 126 -5.14 15.55 5.26
C TYR A 126 -4.36 16.69 5.94
N CYS A 127 -4.24 17.82 5.23
CA CYS A 127 -3.34 18.92 5.59
C CYS A 127 -3.74 19.70 6.84
N ASP A 128 -5.04 19.72 7.20
CA ASP A 128 -5.53 20.40 8.42
C ASP A 128 -5.14 19.66 9.71
N LYS A 129 -4.69 18.40 9.57
CA LYS A 129 -4.21 17.54 10.65
C LYS A 129 -2.75 17.11 10.45
N ALA A 130 -1.96 17.93 9.78
CA ALA A 130 -0.54 17.68 9.57
C ALA A 130 0.28 17.70 10.89
N PRO A 131 1.33 16.86 11.04
CA PRO A 131 1.75 15.77 10.14
C PRO A 131 0.76 14.60 10.14
N CYS A 132 0.52 14.00 8.97
CA CYS A 132 -0.40 12.89 8.81
C CYS A 132 0.29 11.64 8.25
N ILE A 133 -0.27 10.49 8.62
CA ILE A 133 0.19 9.15 8.23
C ILE A 133 -1.01 8.40 7.70
N GLN A 134 -0.83 7.64 6.61
CA GLN A 134 -1.81 6.67 6.15
C GLN A 134 -1.36 5.25 6.49
N VAL A 135 -2.26 4.48 7.09
CA VAL A 135 -2.04 3.07 7.43
C VAL A 135 -2.77 2.20 6.41
N ASP A 136 -2.07 1.20 5.89
CA ASP A 136 -2.60 0.15 5.02
C ASP A 136 -3.40 0.65 3.81
N ALA A 137 -3.02 1.82 3.28
CA ALA A 137 -3.70 2.50 2.17
C ALA A 137 -5.21 2.80 2.39
N ASP A 138 -5.68 2.72 3.64
CA ASP A 138 -7.08 2.87 4.02
C ASP A 138 -7.25 4.10 4.92
N GLU A 139 -6.80 4.01 6.17
CA GLU A 139 -7.05 5.03 7.18
C GLU A 139 -5.95 6.10 7.18
N THR A 140 -6.33 7.38 7.04
CA THR A 140 -5.41 8.52 7.19
C THR A 140 -5.65 9.20 8.53
N LEU A 141 -4.60 9.27 9.33
CA LEU A 141 -4.63 9.73 10.71
C LEU A 141 -3.71 10.95 10.91
N GLY A 142 -4.01 11.73 11.94
CA GLY A 142 -3.19 12.86 12.36
C GLY A 142 -3.93 13.77 13.36
N PRO A 143 -3.25 14.74 13.98
CA PRO A 143 -1.82 15.04 13.81
C PRO A 143 -0.91 14.12 14.62
N PHE A 144 0.29 13.88 14.10
CA PHE A 144 1.32 13.08 14.75
C PHE A 144 2.51 13.91 15.25
N THR A 145 3.04 13.50 16.40
CA THR A 145 4.41 13.79 16.84
C THR A 145 5.25 12.52 16.68
N PRO A 146 6.59 12.58 16.77
CA PRO A 146 7.42 11.38 16.76
C PRO A 146 6.95 10.32 17.76
N ASP A 147 6.66 10.72 19.01
CA ASP A 147 6.18 9.82 20.06
C ASP A 147 4.82 9.19 19.75
N SER A 148 3.84 9.97 19.24
CA SER A 148 2.52 9.42 18.94
C SER A 148 2.51 8.55 17.69
N ALA A 149 3.39 8.84 16.73
CA ALA A 149 3.62 7.97 15.57
C ALA A 149 4.29 6.65 15.99
N ALA A 150 5.27 6.70 16.90
CA ALA A 150 5.91 5.51 17.44
C ALA A 150 4.90 4.64 18.21
N ALA A 151 3.99 5.25 18.97
CA ALA A 151 2.92 4.53 19.66
C ALA A 151 1.95 3.85 18.66
N LEU A 152 1.58 4.54 17.58
CA LEU A 152 0.80 3.93 16.49
C LEU A 152 1.50 2.67 15.94
N VAL A 153 2.80 2.74 15.68
CA VAL A 153 3.56 1.57 15.18
C VAL A 153 3.56 0.42 16.20
N ASP A 154 3.67 0.69 17.50
CA ASP A 154 3.58 -0.35 18.53
C ASP A 154 2.20 -1.03 18.55
N GLU A 155 1.13 -0.24 18.39
CA GLU A 155 -0.24 -0.76 18.27
C GLU A 155 -0.39 -1.64 17.04
N LEU A 156 0.12 -1.21 15.88
CA LEU A 156 0.10 -1.98 14.64
C LEU A 156 0.91 -3.29 14.76
N ARG A 157 2.03 -3.27 15.47
CA ARG A 157 2.84 -4.47 15.75
C ARG A 157 2.12 -5.47 16.64
N ALA A 158 1.41 -4.98 17.66
CA ALA A 158 0.66 -5.81 18.62
C ALA A 158 -0.65 -6.35 18.05
N ALA A 159 -1.21 -5.68 17.04
CA ALA A 159 -2.40 -6.13 16.35
C ALA A 159 -2.13 -7.44 15.59
N PRO A 160 -3.14 -8.34 15.48
CA PRO A 160 -3.04 -9.50 14.61
C PRO A 160 -2.85 -9.06 13.15
N ASP A 161 -2.28 -9.95 12.35
CA ASP A 161 -2.16 -9.74 10.91
C ASP A 161 -3.57 -9.62 10.30
N PRO A 162 -3.77 -8.71 9.32
CA PRO A 162 -5.09 -8.49 8.75
C PRO A 162 -5.55 -9.72 7.95
N GLU A 163 -6.86 -10.02 8.01
CA GLU A 163 -7.46 -11.08 7.18
C GLU A 163 -7.46 -10.72 5.68
N GLU A 164 -7.52 -9.42 5.38
CA GLU A 164 -7.46 -8.84 4.04
C GLU A 164 -6.55 -7.60 4.06
N TYR A 165 -5.61 -7.51 3.11
CA TYR A 165 -4.69 -6.38 3.00
C TYR A 165 -5.29 -5.22 2.19
N TRP A 166 -4.95 -3.98 2.50
CA TRP A 166 -5.26 -2.79 1.66
C TRP A 166 -6.76 -2.61 1.32
N ARG A 167 -7.64 -2.66 2.33
CA ARG A 167 -9.10 -2.57 2.13
C ARG A 167 -9.51 -1.28 1.41
#